data_AF-A0A8T9Q527-F1
#
_entry.id   AF-A0A8T9Q527-F1
#
_cell.length_a   1.000
_cell.length_b   1.000
_cell.length_c   1.000
_cell.angle_alpha   90.00
_cell.angle_beta   90.00
_cell.angle_gamma   90.00
#
_symmetry.space_group_name_H-M   'P 1'
#
loop_
_entity.id
_entity.type
_entity.pdbx_description
1 polymer ?
#
loop_
_entity_poly.entity_id
_entity_poly.type
_entity_poly.pdbx_seq_one_letter_code
_entity_poly.pdbx_strand_id
1 'polypeptide(L)'
;MLLPLLIIFLCFGAFTQEKESGTLRLALSQGVSRRQLAWGKVLAYYGIVLALLVPTLTVALGGAFWLAGLPWTSDTARRLGLLALSYAVYFLGFICLGVLVSGWARSSRNALLGLLTIWITLVIVLPKTAAALGDNLYALPSVQAYHQGIDRDMDQGLPGDTTKAGRRAQLIRSYLRRYHADSVQQLPLNVEWVAAQAGEEYLDKVQAVHRDSLRQVLERQNRLSSYASFLDPYLAVRNLSMALTGTDLSTSLDFQRQASDYRLALMRSLHLDAAHHSKYGQFYEYHPGQALWAAVPDFSYQLPAVSRTLRHYAPELAALLLWLVVLPLALHLSANRFPLH
;
A
#
# COMPACT_ATOMS: atom_id res chain seq x y z
N MET A 1 5.96 -11.87 -7.91
CA MET A 1 5.43 -13.26 -7.87
C MET A 1 6.27 -14.29 -8.64
N LEU A 2 6.86 -13.94 -9.80
CA LEU A 2 7.58 -14.93 -10.64
C LEU A 2 9.01 -15.28 -10.18
N LEU A 3 9.75 -14.34 -9.57
CA LEU A 3 11.14 -14.60 -9.14
C LEU A 3 11.29 -15.78 -8.14
N PRO A 4 10.42 -15.98 -7.15
CA PRO A 4 10.45 -17.18 -6.30
C PRO A 4 10.37 -18.49 -7.09
N LEU A 5 9.61 -18.53 -8.18
CA LEU A 5 9.52 -19.71 -9.03
C LEU A 5 10.87 -19.98 -9.74
N LEU A 6 11.52 -18.93 -10.24
CA LEU A 6 12.88 -19.03 -10.79
C LEU A 6 13.86 -19.54 -9.73
N ILE A 7 13.80 -19.02 -8.51
CA ILE A 7 14.64 -19.48 -7.39
C ILE A 7 14.42 -20.97 -7.10
N ILE A 8 13.16 -21.44 -7.14
CA ILE A 8 12.83 -22.86 -6.99
C ILE A 8 13.51 -23.68 -8.09
N PHE A 9 13.43 -23.26 -9.34
CA PHE A 9 14.10 -23.94 -10.46
C PHE A 9 15.62 -23.94 -10.35
N LEU A 10 16.22 -22.93 -9.72
CA LEU A 10 17.67 -22.91 -9.46
C LEU A 10 18.05 -23.85 -8.30
N CYS A 11 17.21 -23.95 -7.27
CA CYS A 11 17.58 -24.59 -6.00
C CYS A 11 17.06 -26.03 -5.83
N PHE A 12 16.05 -26.48 -6.58
CA PHE A 12 15.45 -27.81 -6.32
C PHE A 12 16.47 -28.95 -6.46
N GLY A 13 17.42 -28.81 -7.38
CA GLY A 13 18.50 -29.76 -7.63
C GLY A 13 19.72 -29.61 -6.72
N ALA A 14 19.73 -28.64 -5.80
CA ALA A 14 20.93 -28.21 -5.06
C ALA A 14 21.71 -29.37 -4.42
N PHE A 15 21.03 -30.29 -3.74
CA PHE A 15 21.63 -31.50 -3.18
C PHE A 15 21.18 -32.77 -3.90
N THR A 16 19.96 -32.81 -4.44
CA THR A 16 19.43 -34.03 -5.04
C THR A 16 20.20 -34.47 -6.28
N GLN A 17 20.66 -33.55 -7.13
CA GLN A 17 21.48 -33.90 -8.29
C GLN A 17 22.82 -34.52 -7.88
N GLU A 18 23.42 -34.04 -6.78
CA GLU A 18 24.68 -34.58 -6.25
C GLU A 18 24.51 -35.94 -5.58
N LYS A 19 23.34 -36.19 -4.96
CA LYS A 19 22.98 -37.51 -4.43
C LYS A 19 22.76 -38.51 -5.57
N GLU A 20 21.97 -38.12 -6.58
CA GLU A 20 21.63 -38.95 -7.74
C GLU A 20 22.87 -39.31 -8.58
N SER A 21 23.85 -38.40 -8.68
CA SER A 21 25.13 -38.62 -9.37
C SER A 21 26.23 -39.25 -8.50
N GLY A 22 25.99 -39.45 -7.20
CA GLY A 22 26.99 -39.95 -6.24
C GLY A 22 28.12 -38.97 -5.90
N THR A 23 28.17 -37.80 -6.54
CA THR A 23 29.23 -36.78 -6.35
C THR A 23 29.23 -36.16 -4.96
N LEU A 24 28.09 -36.18 -4.25
CA LEU A 24 28.02 -35.70 -2.87
C LEU A 24 28.98 -36.46 -1.95
N ARG A 25 29.08 -37.79 -2.10
CA ARG A 25 29.98 -38.61 -1.26
C ARG A 25 31.43 -38.33 -1.57
N LEU A 26 31.75 -38.11 -2.85
CA LEU A 26 33.09 -37.73 -3.29
C LEU A 26 33.52 -36.39 -2.68
N ALA A 27 32.66 -35.37 -2.74
CA ALA A 27 32.93 -34.07 -2.14
C ALA A 27 33.16 -34.15 -0.61
N LEU A 28 32.36 -34.96 0.09
CA LEU A 28 32.53 -35.18 1.53
C LEU A 28 33.83 -35.94 1.87
N SER A 29 34.27 -36.86 1.00
CA SER A 29 35.55 -37.59 1.20
C SER A 29 36.79 -36.69 1.08
N GLN A 30 36.66 -35.54 0.42
CA GLN A 30 37.70 -34.51 0.31
C GLN A 30 37.78 -33.59 1.55
N GLY A 31 37.03 -33.89 2.62
CA GLY A 31 37.07 -33.15 3.88
C GLY A 31 36.15 -31.93 3.96
N VAL A 32 35.36 -31.66 2.92
CA VAL A 32 34.38 -30.57 2.95
C VAL A 32 33.19 -30.96 3.83
N SER A 33 32.82 -30.11 4.77
CA SER A 33 31.65 -30.36 5.62
C SER A 33 30.34 -30.12 4.88
N ARG A 34 29.27 -30.82 5.28
CA ARG A 34 27.91 -30.61 4.72
C ARG A 34 27.43 -29.17 4.87
N ARG A 35 27.80 -28.51 5.98
CA ARG A 35 27.49 -27.10 6.23
C ARG A 35 28.20 -26.17 5.24
N GLN A 36 29.48 -26.42 4.94
CA GLN A 36 30.20 -25.65 3.93
C GLN A 36 29.57 -25.82 2.55
N LEU A 37 29.17 -27.04 2.17
CA LEU A 37 28.46 -27.29 0.91
C LEU A 37 27.12 -26.54 0.85
N ALA A 38 26.32 -26.61 1.92
CA ALA A 38 25.03 -25.92 1.97
C ALA A 38 25.17 -24.40 1.83
N TRP A 39 26.08 -23.79 2.61
CA TRP A 39 26.29 -22.34 2.57
C TRP A 39 26.98 -21.87 1.29
N GLY A 40 27.88 -22.67 0.71
CA GLY A 40 28.46 -22.40 -0.61
C GLY A 40 27.39 -22.34 -1.71
N LYS A 41 26.42 -23.28 -1.69
CA LYS A 41 25.27 -23.27 -2.61
C LYS A 41 24.38 -22.05 -2.39
N VAL A 42 24.05 -21.73 -1.14
CA VAL A 42 23.28 -20.52 -0.80
C VAL A 42 23.95 -19.26 -1.35
N LEU A 43 25.26 -19.08 -1.12
CA LEU A 43 26.01 -17.92 -1.60
C LEU A 43 26.04 -17.86 -3.13
N ALA A 44 26.24 -18.99 -3.81
CA ALA A 44 26.24 -19.07 -5.27
C ALA A 44 24.88 -18.65 -5.86
N TYR A 45 23.78 -19.26 -5.38
CA TYR A 45 22.44 -18.92 -5.85
C TYR A 45 22.05 -17.48 -5.50
N TYR A 46 22.45 -17.00 -4.32
CA TYR A 46 22.18 -15.63 -3.89
C TYR A 46 22.91 -14.61 -4.75
N GLY A 47 24.17 -14.87 -5.12
CA GLY A 47 24.91 -14.03 -6.06
C GLY A 47 24.23 -13.93 -7.43
N ILE A 48 23.74 -15.06 -7.97
CA ILE A 48 22.98 -15.08 -9.24
C ILE A 48 21.71 -14.24 -9.13
N VAL A 49 20.94 -14.42 -8.04
CA VAL A 49 19.68 -13.69 -7.85
C VAL A 49 19.89 -12.20 -7.60
N LEU A 50 20.93 -11.82 -6.87
CA LEU A 50 21.31 -10.41 -6.69
C LEU A 50 21.74 -9.76 -8.00
N ALA A 51 22.48 -10.48 -8.85
CA ALA A 51 22.85 -9.99 -10.17
C ALA A 51 21.60 -9.72 -11.04
N LEU A 52 20.54 -10.53 -10.91
CA LEU A 52 19.25 -10.29 -11.58
C LEU A 52 18.45 -9.11 -10.98
N LEU A 53 18.66 -8.80 -9.69
CA LEU A 53 18.00 -7.69 -9.03
C LEU A 53 18.51 -6.33 -9.53
N VAL A 54 19.80 -6.23 -9.86
CA VAL A 54 20.44 -4.98 -10.29
C VAL A 54 19.75 -4.36 -11.53
N PRO A 55 19.58 -5.08 -12.67
CA PRO A 55 18.85 -4.54 -13.83
C PRO A 55 17.42 -4.13 -13.52
N THR A 56 16.75 -4.86 -12.61
CA THR A 56 15.37 -4.54 -12.23
C THR A 56 15.31 -3.19 -11.49
N LEU A 57 16.26 -2.95 -10.59
CA LEU A 57 16.36 -1.68 -9.87
C LEU A 57 16.76 -0.52 -10.77
N THR A 58 17.65 -0.75 -11.75
CA THR A 58 18.04 0.32 -12.71
C THR A 58 16.89 0.71 -13.63
N VAL A 59 16.08 -0.25 -14.10
CA VAL A 59 14.86 0.04 -14.87
C VAL A 59 13.83 0.78 -14.01
N ALA A 60 13.64 0.37 -12.75
CA ALA A 60 12.72 1.04 -11.83
C ALA A 60 13.15 2.50 -11.55
N LEU A 61 14.44 2.72 -11.33
CA LEU A 61 15.06 4.05 -11.21
C LEU A 61 14.85 4.88 -12.48
N GLY A 62 15.10 4.28 -13.64
CA GLY A 62 14.91 4.90 -14.94
C GLY A 62 13.47 5.35 -15.16
N GLY A 63 12.50 4.49 -14.88
CA GLY A 63 11.08 4.82 -14.97
C GLY A 63 10.67 5.94 -14.01
N ALA A 64 11.14 5.89 -12.76
CA ALA A 64 10.82 6.91 -11.76
C ALA A 64 11.32 8.31 -12.17
N PHE A 65 12.55 8.41 -12.68
CA PHE A 65 13.15 9.69 -13.03
C PHE A 65 12.71 10.19 -14.42
N TRP A 66 12.80 9.34 -15.44
CA TRP A 66 12.60 9.76 -16.83
C TRP A 66 11.13 9.76 -17.26
N LEU A 67 10.30 8.84 -16.75
CA LEU A 67 8.89 8.76 -17.14
C LEU A 67 7.98 9.52 -16.18
N ALA A 68 8.21 9.36 -14.87
CA ALA A 68 7.35 9.96 -13.85
C ALA A 68 7.83 11.34 -13.38
N GLY A 69 9.01 11.80 -13.81
CA GLY A 69 9.56 13.09 -13.41
C GLY A 69 9.76 13.24 -11.90
N LEU A 70 9.92 12.13 -11.16
CA LEU A 70 10.02 12.18 -9.71
C LEU A 70 11.33 12.82 -9.29
N PRO A 71 11.32 13.82 -8.39
CA PRO A 71 12.53 14.45 -7.91
C PRO A 71 13.38 13.43 -7.14
N TRP A 72 14.69 13.46 -7.39
CA TRP A 72 15.63 12.68 -6.60
C TRP A 72 15.77 13.31 -5.22
N THR A 73 15.09 12.71 -4.23
CA THR A 73 15.15 13.14 -2.84
C THR A 73 15.78 12.05 -1.97
N SER A 74 16.22 12.43 -0.77
CA SER A 74 16.70 11.47 0.23
C SER A 74 15.61 10.45 0.63
N ASP A 75 14.32 10.81 0.54
CA ASP A 75 13.21 9.88 0.77
C ASP A 75 13.09 8.85 -0.36
N THR A 76 13.17 9.29 -1.62
CA THR A 76 13.17 8.41 -2.79
C THR A 76 14.30 7.38 -2.72
N ALA A 77 15.52 7.81 -2.41
CA ALA A 77 16.67 6.92 -2.26
C ALA A 77 16.48 5.90 -1.12
N ARG A 78 15.95 6.33 0.03
CA ARG A 78 15.63 5.43 1.15
C ARG A 78 14.58 4.40 0.79
N ARG A 79 13.50 4.81 0.11
CA ARG A 79 12.43 3.91 -0.35
C ARG A 79 12.99 2.81 -1.26
N LEU A 80 13.82 3.18 -2.22
CA LEU A 80 14.46 2.24 -3.14
C LEU A 80 15.44 1.29 -2.44
N GLY A 81 16.27 1.82 -1.53
CA GLY A 81 17.19 1.00 -0.74
C GLY A 81 16.45 -0.02 0.14
N LEU A 82 15.37 0.41 0.81
CA LEU A 82 14.51 -0.47 1.61
C LEU A 82 13.76 -1.49 0.77
N LEU A 83 13.34 -1.12 -0.44
CA LEU A 83 12.69 -2.02 -1.38
C LEU A 83 13.66 -3.12 -1.81
N ALA A 84 14.86 -2.73 -2.24
CA ALA A 84 15.93 -3.64 -2.60
C ALA A 84 16.29 -4.58 -1.44
N LEU A 85 16.44 -4.04 -0.22
CA LEU A 85 16.72 -4.82 0.98
C LEU A 85 15.61 -5.82 1.30
N SER A 86 14.34 -5.40 1.22
CA SER A 86 13.19 -6.26 1.50
C SER A 86 13.14 -7.45 0.55
N TYR A 87 13.37 -7.22 -0.75
CA TYR A 87 13.45 -8.29 -1.74
C TYR A 87 14.69 -9.17 -1.57
N ALA A 88 15.85 -8.60 -1.23
CA ALA A 88 17.07 -9.34 -0.97
C ALA A 88 16.90 -10.33 0.20
N VAL A 89 16.34 -9.87 1.31
CA VAL A 89 15.99 -10.71 2.48
C VAL A 89 15.00 -11.81 2.10
N TYR A 90 13.93 -11.44 1.38
CA TYR A 90 12.91 -12.38 0.93
C TYR A 90 13.49 -13.49 0.03
N PHE A 91 14.36 -13.13 -0.92
CA PHE A 91 14.99 -14.11 -1.81
C PHE A 91 15.99 -15.00 -1.10
N LEU A 92 16.77 -14.47 -0.14
CA LEU A 92 17.64 -15.29 0.70
C LEU A 92 16.84 -16.36 1.44
N GLY A 93 15.68 -15.99 2.01
CA GLY A 93 14.76 -16.94 2.62
C GLY A 93 14.35 -18.05 1.65
N PHE A 94 13.85 -17.71 0.46
CA PHE A 94 13.46 -18.70 -0.55
C PHE A 94 14.61 -19.60 -1.02
N ILE A 95 15.84 -19.08 -1.12
CA ILE A 95 17.03 -19.87 -1.45
C ILE A 95 17.34 -20.85 -0.31
N CYS A 96 17.35 -20.40 0.95
CA CYS A 96 17.56 -21.27 2.09
C CYS A 96 16.49 -22.37 2.17
N LEU A 97 15.23 -22.04 1.90
CA LEU A 97 14.13 -23.00 1.79
C LEU A 97 14.38 -24.01 0.65
N GLY A 98 14.77 -23.54 -0.52
CA GLY A 98 15.11 -24.36 -1.69
C GLY A 98 16.20 -25.39 -1.38
N VAL A 99 17.32 -24.91 -0.83
CA VAL A 99 18.46 -25.76 -0.44
C VAL A 99 18.09 -26.72 0.68
N LEU A 100 17.30 -26.27 1.67
CA LEU A 100 16.82 -27.12 2.78
C LEU A 100 15.94 -28.26 2.26
N VAL A 101 14.95 -27.97 1.42
CA VAL A 101 14.05 -28.98 0.86
C VAL A 101 14.82 -29.95 -0.05
N SER A 102 15.71 -29.45 -0.90
CA SER A 102 16.59 -30.31 -1.72
C SER A 102 17.49 -31.21 -0.86
N GLY A 103 18.00 -30.67 0.26
CA GLY A 103 18.80 -31.39 1.24
C GLY A 103 18.07 -32.58 1.87
N TRP A 104 16.77 -32.49 2.11
CA TRP A 104 15.95 -33.57 2.68
C TRP A 104 15.29 -34.48 1.64
N ALA A 105 15.08 -34.00 0.43
CA ALA A 105 14.43 -34.77 -0.62
C ALA A 105 15.28 -35.98 -1.06
N ARG A 106 14.58 -37.05 -1.46
CA ARG A 106 15.17 -38.29 -2.02
C ARG A 106 15.48 -38.20 -3.51
N SER A 107 14.80 -37.31 -4.23
CA SER A 107 15.00 -37.11 -5.66
C SER A 107 14.71 -35.67 -6.05
N SER A 108 15.28 -35.23 -7.17
CA SER A 108 15.07 -33.90 -7.74
C SER A 108 13.60 -33.65 -8.05
N ARG A 109 12.87 -34.69 -8.50
CA ARG A 109 11.42 -34.64 -8.71
C ARG A 109 10.66 -34.34 -7.41
N ASN A 110 11.00 -35.02 -6.31
CA ASN A 110 10.33 -34.82 -5.02
C ASN A 110 10.65 -33.43 -4.43
N ALA A 111 11.89 -32.95 -4.59
CA ALA A 111 12.27 -31.61 -4.18
C ALA A 111 11.47 -30.54 -4.92
N LEU A 112 11.36 -30.68 -6.25
CA LEU A 112 10.61 -29.75 -7.08
C LEU A 112 9.13 -29.73 -6.70
N LEU A 113 8.49 -30.90 -6.60
CA LEU A 113 7.06 -31.00 -6.21
C LEU A 113 6.80 -30.40 -4.83
N GLY A 114 7.68 -30.67 -3.85
CA GLY A 114 7.58 -30.09 -2.51
C GLY A 114 7.69 -28.57 -2.53
N LEU A 115 8.68 -28.03 -3.23
CA LEU A 115 8.87 -26.57 -3.34
C LEU A 115 7.72 -25.88 -4.09
N LEU A 116 7.21 -26.48 -5.17
CA LEU A 116 6.05 -25.95 -5.87
C LEU A 116 4.80 -25.96 -5.00
N THR A 117 4.60 -27.01 -4.20
CA THR A 117 3.46 -27.09 -3.26
C THR A 117 3.55 -25.99 -2.20
N ILE A 118 4.74 -25.79 -1.61
CA ILE A 118 4.98 -24.72 -0.65
C ILE A 118 4.74 -23.36 -1.32
N TRP A 119 5.28 -23.14 -2.51
CA TRP A 119 5.11 -21.89 -3.25
C TRP A 119 3.65 -21.58 -3.61
N ILE A 120 2.88 -22.56 -4.11
CA ILE A 120 1.44 -22.38 -4.38
C ILE A 120 0.72 -22.01 -3.09
N THR A 121 1.03 -22.70 -2.00
CA THR A 121 0.40 -22.45 -0.70
C THR A 121 0.69 -21.03 -0.22
N LEU A 122 1.96 -20.62 -0.22
CA LEU A 122 2.40 -19.32 0.27
C LEU A 122 2.01 -18.18 -0.67
N VAL A 123 2.19 -18.29 -1.97
CA VAL A 123 2.03 -17.15 -2.90
C VAL A 123 0.62 -17.02 -3.46
N ILE A 124 -0.16 -18.10 -3.48
CA ILE A 124 -1.50 -18.11 -4.10
C ILE A 124 -2.59 -18.38 -3.07
N VAL A 125 -2.51 -19.47 -2.31
CA VAL A 125 -3.61 -19.92 -1.43
C VAL A 125 -3.72 -19.03 -0.20
N LEU A 126 -2.63 -18.81 0.53
CA LEU A 126 -2.65 -18.05 1.79
C LEU A 126 -3.06 -16.58 1.60
N PRO A 127 -2.57 -15.85 0.58
CA PRO A 127 -2.98 -14.46 0.35
C PRO A 127 -4.46 -14.34 0.00
N LYS A 128 -4.97 -15.27 -0.83
CA LYS A 128 -6.39 -15.28 -1.21
C LYS A 128 -7.29 -15.64 -0.03
N THR A 129 -6.89 -16.60 0.79
CA THR A 129 -7.65 -16.99 1.98
C THR A 129 -7.64 -15.87 3.02
N ALA A 130 -6.51 -15.20 3.26
CA ALA A 130 -6.45 -14.04 4.14
C ALA A 130 -7.38 -12.91 3.68
N ALA A 131 -7.41 -12.61 2.37
CA ALA A 131 -8.32 -11.62 1.81
C ALA A 131 -9.80 -12.04 1.97
N ALA A 132 -10.15 -13.26 1.59
CA ALA A 132 -11.53 -13.78 1.71
C ALA A 132 -12.02 -13.84 3.17
N LEU A 133 -11.14 -14.17 4.11
CA LEU A 133 -11.45 -14.11 5.54
C LEU A 133 -11.71 -12.67 5.99
N GLY A 134 -10.95 -11.71 5.49
CA GLY A 134 -11.19 -10.28 5.73
C GLY A 134 -12.57 -9.85 5.26
N ASP A 135 -12.91 -10.17 4.02
CA ASP A 135 -14.21 -9.81 3.44
C ASP A 135 -15.39 -10.43 4.18
N ASN A 136 -15.26 -11.69 4.62
CA ASN A 136 -16.32 -12.39 5.36
C ASN A 136 -16.47 -11.90 6.80
N LEU A 137 -15.37 -11.62 7.50
CA LEU A 137 -15.40 -11.19 8.91
C LEU A 137 -15.73 -9.71 9.07
N TYR A 138 -15.35 -8.89 8.09
CA TYR A 138 -15.51 -7.45 8.11
C TYR A 138 -16.16 -6.99 6.80
N ALA A 139 -17.48 -7.16 6.70
CA ALA A 139 -18.24 -6.81 5.50
C ALA A 139 -18.18 -5.29 5.21
N LEU A 140 -17.88 -4.95 3.96
CA LEU A 140 -17.96 -3.58 3.45
C LEU A 140 -19.42 -3.24 3.12
N PRO A 141 -19.85 -1.99 3.31
CA PRO A 141 -21.14 -1.55 2.79
C PRO A 141 -21.15 -1.67 1.26
N SER A 142 -22.31 -1.96 0.68
CA SER A 142 -22.45 -1.85 -0.77
C SER A 142 -22.21 -0.41 -1.21
N VAL A 143 -21.73 -0.22 -2.44
CA VAL A 143 -21.54 1.12 -3.03
C VAL A 143 -22.82 1.93 -2.93
N GLN A 144 -23.97 1.30 -3.18
CA GLN A 144 -25.28 1.93 -3.03
C GLN A 144 -25.56 2.37 -1.59
N ALA A 145 -25.35 1.49 -0.60
CA ALA A 145 -25.59 1.83 0.81
C ALA A 145 -24.66 2.96 1.28
N TYR A 146 -23.41 2.97 0.80
CA TYR A 146 -22.45 4.03 1.08
C TYR A 146 -22.92 5.39 0.53
N HIS A 147 -23.32 5.46 -0.74
CA HIS A 147 -23.83 6.70 -1.32
C HIS A 147 -25.15 7.16 -0.69
N GLN A 148 -26.08 6.24 -0.43
CA GLN A 148 -27.32 6.56 0.27
C GLN A 148 -27.08 7.09 1.69
N GLY A 149 -26.04 6.60 2.37
CA GLY A 149 -25.62 7.13 3.67
C GLY A 149 -25.16 8.58 3.57
N ILE A 150 -24.31 8.90 2.58
CA ILE A 150 -23.86 10.26 2.32
C ILE A 150 -25.03 11.18 1.97
N ASP A 151 -25.91 10.76 1.05
CA ASP A 151 -27.05 11.57 0.62
C ASP A 151 -28.01 11.86 1.79
N ARG A 152 -28.28 10.85 2.61
CA ARG A 152 -29.11 10.99 3.81
C ARG A 152 -28.49 12.00 4.79
N ASP A 153 -27.21 11.87 5.10
CA ASP A 153 -26.54 12.75 6.06
C ASP A 153 -26.35 14.17 5.50
N MET A 154 -26.26 14.31 4.18
CA MET A 154 -26.32 15.60 3.50
C MET A 154 -27.69 16.27 3.65
N ASP A 155 -28.79 15.54 3.55
CA ASP A 155 -30.13 16.12 3.63
C ASP A 155 -30.62 16.30 5.08
N GLN A 156 -30.45 15.28 5.91
CA GLN A 156 -30.93 15.24 7.30
C GLN A 156 -29.95 15.86 8.28
N GLY A 157 -28.65 15.85 7.95
CA GLY A 157 -27.57 16.25 8.85
C GLY A 157 -26.98 15.08 9.64
N LEU A 158 -25.70 15.18 9.93
CA LEU A 158 -24.99 14.35 10.91
C LEU A 158 -25.63 14.50 12.30
N PRO A 159 -25.44 13.52 13.21
CA PRO A 159 -25.97 13.61 14.56
C PRO A 159 -25.61 14.93 15.26
N GLY A 160 -26.63 15.69 15.68
CA GLY A 160 -26.50 17.00 16.32
C GLY A 160 -26.60 18.20 15.37
N ASP A 161 -26.54 17.99 14.06
CA ASP A 161 -26.77 19.03 13.06
C ASP A 161 -28.26 19.07 12.66
N THR A 162 -28.73 20.20 12.12
CA THR A 162 -30.07 20.33 11.53
C THR A 162 -30.06 19.92 10.05
N THR A 163 -31.24 19.86 9.41
CA THR A 163 -31.40 19.51 7.98
C THR A 163 -30.69 20.51 7.06
N LYS A 164 -30.45 20.13 5.81
CA LYS A 164 -29.88 21.02 4.77
C LYS A 164 -30.60 22.37 4.69
N ALA A 165 -31.94 22.34 4.71
CA ALA A 165 -32.76 23.55 4.72
C ALA A 165 -32.58 24.36 6.03
N GLY A 166 -32.52 23.68 7.18
CA GLY A 166 -32.26 24.30 8.47
C GLY A 166 -30.89 25.00 8.52
N ARG A 167 -29.83 24.33 8.06
CA ARG A 167 -28.46 24.87 8.04
C ARG A 167 -28.38 26.10 7.14
N ARG A 168 -29.00 26.04 5.95
CA ARG A 168 -29.09 27.19 5.04
C ARG A 168 -29.84 28.36 5.68
N ALA A 169 -30.98 28.11 6.32
CA ALA A 169 -31.76 29.16 6.98
C ALA A 169 -31.00 29.80 8.15
N GLN A 170 -30.29 29.01 8.95
CA GLN A 170 -29.44 29.50 10.05
C GLN A 170 -28.29 30.38 9.53
N LEU A 171 -27.62 29.96 8.46
CA LEU A 171 -26.55 30.70 7.81
C LEU A 171 -27.04 32.06 7.25
N ILE A 172 -28.15 32.05 6.50
CA ILE A 172 -28.72 33.30 5.95
C ILE A 172 -29.07 34.26 7.11
N ARG A 173 -29.70 33.74 8.18
CA ARG A 173 -30.04 34.54 9.36
C ARG A 173 -28.81 35.10 10.08
N SER A 174 -27.68 34.39 10.12
CA SER A 174 -26.45 34.93 10.70
C SER A 174 -25.86 36.05 9.86
N TYR A 175 -25.94 35.96 8.53
CA TYR A 175 -25.48 37.03 7.64
C TYR A 175 -26.37 38.27 7.70
N LEU A 176 -27.70 38.13 7.68
CA LEU A 176 -28.62 39.26 7.84
C LEU A 176 -28.36 40.03 9.15
N ARG A 177 -28.17 39.31 10.27
CA ARG A 177 -27.80 39.93 11.56
C ARG A 177 -26.44 40.62 11.52
N ARG A 178 -25.44 40.01 10.90
CA ARG A 178 -24.07 40.55 10.81
C ARG A 178 -24.01 41.85 10.02
N TYR A 179 -24.82 41.98 8.96
CA TYR A 179 -24.85 43.15 8.10
C TYR A 179 -25.98 44.13 8.41
N HIS A 180 -26.74 43.88 9.49
CA HIS A 180 -27.92 44.68 9.86
C HIS A 180 -28.90 44.88 8.69
N ALA A 181 -29.13 43.81 7.92
CA ALA A 181 -29.98 43.81 6.74
C ALA A 181 -31.34 43.14 7.03
N ASP A 182 -32.42 43.71 6.50
CA ASP A 182 -33.79 43.19 6.65
C ASP A 182 -34.12 42.11 5.60
N SER A 183 -33.38 42.09 4.48
CA SER A 183 -33.58 41.12 3.40
C SER A 183 -32.27 40.71 2.72
N VAL A 184 -32.29 39.55 2.04
CA VAL A 184 -31.09 39.01 1.35
C VAL A 184 -30.61 39.90 0.21
N GLN A 185 -31.48 40.71 -0.37
CA GLN A 185 -31.15 41.67 -1.43
C GLN A 185 -30.32 42.85 -0.93
N GLN A 186 -30.38 43.16 0.37
CA GLN A 186 -29.62 44.23 1.00
C GLN A 186 -28.20 43.80 1.40
N LEU A 187 -27.87 42.51 1.30
CA LEU A 187 -26.54 42.02 1.65
C LEU A 187 -25.49 42.55 0.66
N PRO A 188 -24.30 42.96 1.14
CA PRO A 188 -23.23 43.49 0.28
C PRO A 188 -22.50 42.41 -0.51
N LEU A 189 -23.02 41.18 -0.52
CA LEU A 189 -22.45 40.00 -1.17
C LEU A 189 -23.57 39.06 -1.61
N ASN A 190 -23.27 38.18 -2.57
CA ASN A 190 -24.18 37.13 -2.97
C ASN A 190 -24.19 35.98 -1.96
N VAL A 191 -25.23 35.95 -1.12
CA VAL A 191 -25.42 34.93 -0.08
C VAL A 191 -25.68 33.53 -0.65
N GLU A 192 -26.05 33.39 -1.93
CA GLU A 192 -26.23 32.09 -2.56
C GLU A 192 -24.89 31.36 -2.73
N TRP A 193 -23.84 32.08 -3.12
CA TRP A 193 -22.47 31.54 -3.19
C TRP A 193 -21.90 31.24 -1.80
N VAL A 194 -22.21 32.06 -0.80
CA VAL A 194 -21.86 31.76 0.60
C VAL A 194 -22.54 30.47 1.07
N ALA A 195 -23.82 30.30 0.75
CA ALA A 195 -24.57 29.09 1.08
C ALA A 195 -24.05 27.86 0.31
N ALA A 196 -23.65 28.03 -0.95
CA ALA A 196 -23.02 26.96 -1.74
C ALA A 196 -21.70 26.51 -1.11
N GLN A 197 -20.84 27.46 -0.71
CA GLN A 197 -19.57 27.16 -0.03
C GLN A 197 -19.79 26.44 1.31
N ALA A 198 -20.75 26.88 2.12
CA ALA A 198 -21.09 26.19 3.35
C ALA A 198 -21.62 24.75 3.09
N GLY A 199 -22.28 24.54 1.94
CA GLY A 199 -22.68 23.22 1.46
C GLY A 199 -21.50 22.31 1.15
N GLU A 200 -20.46 22.83 0.48
CA GLU A 200 -19.22 22.10 0.18
C GLU A 200 -18.46 21.70 1.44
N GLU A 201 -18.36 22.60 2.40
CA GLU A 201 -17.71 22.33 3.70
C GLU A 201 -18.48 21.27 4.50
N TYR A 202 -19.82 21.30 4.41
CA TYR A 202 -20.65 20.27 5.02
C TYR A 202 -20.51 18.91 4.32
N LEU A 203 -20.42 18.91 2.98
CA LEU A 203 -20.17 17.69 2.21
C LEU A 203 -18.83 17.05 2.58
N ASP A 204 -17.77 17.84 2.69
CA ASP A 204 -16.47 17.34 3.13
C ASP A 204 -16.53 16.73 4.54
N LYS A 205 -17.23 17.40 5.47
CA LYS A 205 -17.50 16.88 6.83
C LYS A 205 -18.23 15.53 6.80
N VAL A 206 -19.31 15.40 6.01
CA VAL A 206 -20.07 14.15 5.87
C VAL A 206 -19.21 13.05 5.26
N GLN A 207 -18.54 13.35 4.14
CA GLN A 207 -17.67 12.39 3.46
C GLN A 207 -16.51 11.92 4.35
N ALA A 208 -15.96 12.80 5.19
CA ALA A 208 -14.93 12.42 6.16
C ALA A 208 -15.43 11.36 7.16
N VAL A 209 -16.65 11.51 7.70
CA VAL A 209 -17.26 10.53 8.62
C VAL A 209 -17.44 9.16 7.95
N HIS A 210 -18.01 9.15 6.74
CA HIS A 210 -18.23 7.92 5.98
C HIS A 210 -16.91 7.24 5.57
N ARG A 211 -15.93 8.02 5.13
CA ARG A 211 -14.59 7.54 4.78
C ARG A 211 -13.86 6.96 5.98
N ASP A 212 -13.98 7.58 7.16
CA ASP A 212 -13.35 7.05 8.38
C ASP A 212 -13.95 5.72 8.82
N SER A 213 -15.27 5.56 8.72
CA SER A 213 -15.94 4.27 8.94
C SER A 213 -15.42 3.20 7.98
N LEU A 214 -15.37 3.51 6.68
CA LEU A 214 -14.85 2.60 5.66
C LEU A 214 -13.38 2.23 5.91
N ARG A 215 -12.54 3.21 6.24
CA ARG A 215 -11.13 3.02 6.57
C ARG A 215 -10.96 2.04 7.72
N GLN A 216 -11.74 2.15 8.79
CA GLN A 216 -11.65 1.23 9.93
C GLN A 216 -11.93 -0.22 9.55
N VAL A 217 -12.90 -0.45 8.66
CA VAL A 217 -13.20 -1.80 8.14
C VAL A 217 -12.03 -2.33 7.31
N LEU A 218 -11.54 -1.54 6.35
CA LEU A 218 -10.41 -1.92 5.50
C LEU A 218 -9.11 -2.16 6.30
N GLU A 219 -8.85 -1.37 7.33
CA GLU A 219 -7.71 -1.58 8.23
C GLU A 219 -7.81 -2.93 8.97
N ARG A 220 -9.00 -3.33 9.42
CA ARG A 220 -9.21 -4.64 10.07
C ARG A 220 -9.02 -5.79 9.09
N GLN A 221 -9.49 -5.66 7.85
CA GLN A 221 -9.23 -6.64 6.80
C GLN A 221 -7.73 -6.77 6.51
N ASN A 222 -7.02 -5.64 6.34
CA ASN A 222 -5.58 -5.65 6.07
C ASN A 222 -4.77 -6.23 7.23
N ARG A 223 -5.17 -6.04 8.50
CA ARG A 223 -4.49 -6.66 9.65
C ARG A 223 -4.42 -8.18 9.56
N LEU A 224 -5.43 -8.85 9.00
CA LEU A 224 -5.38 -10.30 8.80
C LEU A 224 -4.24 -10.68 7.84
N SER A 225 -4.07 -9.90 6.76
CA SER A 225 -2.93 -10.08 5.84
C SER A 225 -1.59 -9.77 6.52
N SER A 226 -1.53 -8.74 7.37
CA SER A 226 -0.33 -8.43 8.15
C SER A 226 0.05 -9.55 9.13
N TYR A 227 -0.92 -10.19 9.80
CA TYR A 227 -0.63 -11.34 10.67
C TYR A 227 -0.27 -12.60 9.88
N ALA A 228 -0.94 -12.84 8.73
CA ALA A 228 -0.59 -13.93 7.84
C ALA A 228 0.85 -13.82 7.30
N SER A 229 1.41 -12.60 7.24
CA SER A 229 2.81 -12.36 6.86
C SER A 229 3.83 -13.12 7.71
N PHE A 230 3.53 -13.44 8.97
CA PHE A 230 4.42 -14.25 9.81
C PHE A 230 4.53 -15.70 9.31
N LEU A 231 3.48 -16.23 8.67
CA LEU A 231 3.48 -17.56 8.05
C LEU A 231 3.84 -17.51 6.57
N ASP A 232 3.59 -16.38 5.91
CA ASP A 232 3.87 -16.18 4.50
C ASP A 232 4.75 -14.94 4.26
N PRO A 233 6.07 -15.13 4.01
CA PRO A 233 6.97 -14.02 3.74
C PRO A 233 6.64 -13.29 2.43
N TYR A 234 5.83 -13.89 1.53
CA TYR A 234 5.37 -13.22 0.33
C TYR A 234 4.41 -12.07 0.65
N LEU A 235 3.44 -12.25 1.57
CA LEU A 235 2.59 -11.17 2.05
C LEU A 235 3.40 -10.03 2.67
N ALA A 236 4.44 -10.36 3.45
CA ALA A 236 5.31 -9.36 4.07
C ALA A 236 6.00 -8.46 3.02
N VAL A 237 6.70 -9.08 2.05
CA VAL A 237 7.41 -8.32 1.00
C VAL A 237 6.45 -7.61 0.07
N ARG A 238 5.26 -8.19 -0.24
CA ARG A 238 4.24 -7.57 -1.08
C ARG A 238 3.72 -6.28 -0.42
N ASN A 239 3.33 -6.34 0.84
CA ASN A 239 2.79 -5.20 1.59
C ASN A 239 3.84 -4.09 1.74
N LEU A 240 5.08 -4.44 2.12
CA LEU A 240 6.18 -3.49 2.18
C LEU A 240 6.51 -2.89 0.81
N SER A 241 6.47 -3.70 -0.26
CA SER A 241 6.67 -3.21 -1.61
C SER A 241 5.64 -2.14 -1.96
N MET A 242 4.35 -2.40 -1.73
CA MET A 242 3.28 -1.43 -1.98
C MET A 242 3.47 -0.15 -1.16
N ALA A 243 3.85 -0.27 0.11
CA ALA A 243 4.08 0.86 1.01
C ALA A 243 5.26 1.74 0.56
N LEU A 244 6.36 1.11 0.14
CA LEU A 244 7.55 1.80 -0.32
C LEU A 244 7.33 2.47 -1.68
N THR A 245 6.49 1.89 -2.54
CA THR A 245 6.12 2.49 -3.84
C THR A 245 4.90 3.43 -3.77
N GLY A 246 4.28 3.60 -2.59
CA GLY A 246 3.13 4.49 -2.42
C GLY A 246 1.84 3.98 -3.09
N THR A 247 1.73 2.67 -3.30
CA THR A 247 0.55 2.02 -3.90
C THR A 247 -0.29 1.26 -2.88
N ASP A 248 -0.02 1.47 -1.60
CA ASP A 248 -0.76 0.85 -0.51
C ASP A 248 -2.00 1.66 -0.09
N LEU A 249 -2.85 1.03 0.73
CA LEU A 249 -4.10 1.63 1.21
C LEU A 249 -3.86 2.95 1.95
N SER A 250 -2.84 3.04 2.81
CA SER A 250 -2.60 4.25 3.60
C SER A 250 -2.24 5.45 2.72
N THR A 251 -1.41 5.21 1.69
CA THR A 251 -1.05 6.23 0.71
C THR A 251 -2.26 6.64 -0.15
N SER A 252 -3.11 5.68 -0.55
CA SER A 252 -4.33 5.98 -1.31
C SER A 252 -5.31 6.86 -0.51
N LEU A 253 -5.51 6.57 0.78
CA LEU A 253 -6.37 7.36 1.66
C LEU A 253 -5.79 8.75 1.95
N ASP A 254 -4.46 8.87 2.03
CA ASP A 254 -3.80 10.17 2.20
C ASP A 254 -3.91 11.03 0.93
N PHE A 255 -3.72 10.44 -0.24
CA PHE A 255 -3.99 11.09 -1.53
C PHE A 255 -5.41 11.63 -1.62
N GLN A 256 -6.42 10.80 -1.29
CA GLN A 256 -7.83 11.22 -1.29
C GLN A 256 -8.09 12.40 -0.32
N ARG A 257 -7.37 12.46 0.80
CA ARG A 257 -7.47 13.57 1.75
C ARG A 257 -6.89 14.85 1.16
N GLN A 258 -5.65 14.80 0.67
CA GLN A 258 -4.98 15.95 0.05
C GLN A 258 -5.76 16.47 -1.17
N ALA A 259 -6.33 15.57 -1.98
CA ALA A 259 -7.17 15.94 -3.12
C ALA A 259 -8.49 16.60 -2.68
N SER A 260 -9.11 16.15 -1.57
CA SER A 260 -10.31 16.80 -1.02
C SER A 260 -9.99 18.19 -0.48
N ASP A 261 -8.90 18.32 0.27
CA ASP A 261 -8.43 19.60 0.81
C ASP A 261 -8.16 20.61 -0.32
N TYR A 262 -7.50 20.16 -1.38
CA TYR A 262 -7.26 20.96 -2.59
C TYR A 262 -8.57 21.37 -3.27
N ARG A 263 -9.48 20.43 -3.50
CA ARG A 263 -10.79 20.69 -4.13
C ARG A 263 -11.59 21.72 -3.32
N LEU A 264 -11.62 21.57 -1.99
CA LEU A 264 -12.33 22.49 -1.10
C LEU A 264 -11.70 23.89 -1.11
N ALA A 265 -10.37 23.98 -1.13
CA ALA A 265 -9.67 25.26 -1.26
C ALA A 265 -9.94 25.94 -2.60
N LEU A 266 -9.90 25.19 -3.71
CA LEU A 266 -10.27 25.67 -5.04
C LEU A 266 -11.70 26.20 -5.06
N MET A 267 -12.67 25.40 -4.60
CA MET A 267 -14.07 25.81 -4.54
C MET A 267 -14.28 27.03 -3.65
N ARG A 268 -13.59 27.10 -2.50
CA ARG A 268 -13.64 28.27 -1.61
C ARG A 268 -13.18 29.54 -2.31
N SER A 269 -12.07 29.48 -3.05
CA SER A 269 -11.58 30.63 -3.83
C SER A 269 -12.60 31.08 -4.86
N LEU A 270 -13.18 30.14 -5.61
CA LEU A 270 -14.19 30.45 -6.64
C LEU A 270 -15.48 31.03 -6.04
N HIS A 271 -16.01 30.39 -5.00
CA HIS A 271 -17.27 30.80 -4.36
C HIS A 271 -17.14 32.13 -3.62
N LEU A 272 -16.01 32.40 -2.96
CA LEU A 272 -15.79 33.68 -2.30
C LEU A 272 -15.66 34.81 -3.31
N ASP A 273 -14.93 34.60 -4.41
CA ASP A 273 -14.83 35.60 -5.47
C ASP A 273 -16.20 35.90 -6.08
N ALA A 274 -16.96 34.85 -6.43
CA ALA A 274 -18.31 34.99 -6.92
C ALA A 274 -19.25 35.67 -5.92
N ALA A 275 -19.10 35.41 -4.62
CA ALA A 275 -19.88 36.06 -3.57
C ALA A 275 -19.62 37.57 -3.51
N HIS A 276 -18.39 38.02 -3.74
CA HIS A 276 -18.03 39.44 -3.69
C HIS A 276 -18.29 40.21 -4.99
N HIS A 277 -18.28 39.52 -6.13
CA HIS A 277 -18.44 40.15 -7.45
C HIS A 277 -19.82 39.93 -8.09
N SER A 278 -20.77 39.32 -7.37
CA SER A 278 -22.16 39.18 -7.80
C SER A 278 -23.14 39.57 -6.70
N LYS A 279 -24.41 39.76 -7.06
CA LYS A 279 -25.51 40.00 -6.13
C LYS A 279 -26.48 38.83 -6.10
N TYR A 280 -27.35 38.81 -5.08
CA TYR A 280 -28.44 37.84 -4.98
C TYR A 280 -29.25 37.77 -6.30
N GLY A 281 -29.50 36.57 -6.80
CA GLY A 281 -30.19 36.32 -8.07
C GLY A 281 -29.26 36.22 -9.28
N GLN A 282 -27.98 36.57 -9.15
CA GLN A 282 -26.98 36.51 -10.22
C GLN A 282 -26.09 35.26 -10.14
N PHE A 283 -26.56 34.19 -9.48
CA PHE A 283 -25.77 32.98 -9.24
C PHE A 283 -25.22 32.38 -10.54
N TYR A 284 -26.01 32.37 -11.62
CA TYR A 284 -25.61 31.79 -12.91
C TYR A 284 -24.99 32.81 -13.88
N GLU A 285 -24.93 34.09 -13.52
CA GLU A 285 -24.41 35.17 -14.39
C GLU A 285 -22.91 35.43 -14.18
N TYR A 286 -22.37 35.02 -13.03
CA TYR A 286 -20.97 35.24 -12.70
C TYR A 286 -20.05 34.22 -13.39
N HIS A 287 -19.01 34.72 -14.04
CA HIS A 287 -17.97 33.90 -14.66
C HIS A 287 -16.58 34.29 -14.12
N PRO A 288 -15.79 33.34 -13.60
CA PRO A 288 -14.47 33.65 -13.08
C PRO A 288 -13.50 34.07 -14.18
N GLY A 289 -12.82 35.20 -13.96
CA GLY A 289 -11.80 35.71 -14.88
C GLY A 289 -10.50 34.90 -14.88
N GLN A 290 -9.70 35.06 -15.94
CA GLN A 290 -8.43 34.33 -16.11
C GLN A 290 -7.45 34.52 -14.94
N ALA A 291 -7.43 35.71 -14.34
CA ALA A 291 -6.55 36.03 -13.21
C ALA A 291 -6.86 35.16 -11.97
N LEU A 292 -8.13 34.83 -11.72
CA LEU A 292 -8.50 33.96 -10.59
C LEU A 292 -8.02 32.53 -10.84
N TRP A 293 -8.21 32.01 -12.06
CA TRP A 293 -7.72 30.68 -12.43
C TRP A 293 -6.20 30.57 -12.33
N ALA A 294 -5.48 31.58 -12.79
CA ALA A 294 -4.02 31.63 -12.71
C ALA A 294 -3.49 31.74 -11.26
N ALA A 295 -4.31 32.22 -10.33
CA ALA A 295 -3.94 32.33 -8.92
C ALA A 295 -4.12 31.01 -8.13
N VAL A 296 -4.86 30.03 -8.66
CA VAL A 296 -5.02 28.73 -8.00
C VAL A 296 -3.80 27.86 -8.33
N PRO A 297 -3.06 27.36 -7.33
CA PRO A 297 -1.92 26.49 -7.58
C PRO A 297 -2.38 25.16 -8.19
N ASP A 298 -1.52 24.54 -8.99
CA ASP A 298 -1.74 23.17 -9.46
C ASP A 298 -1.69 22.17 -8.31
N PHE A 299 -2.54 21.15 -8.38
CA PHE A 299 -2.49 20.06 -7.41
C PHE A 299 -1.21 19.24 -7.59
N SER A 300 -0.44 19.12 -6.51
CA SER A 300 0.72 18.25 -6.43
C SER A 300 0.64 17.37 -5.19
N TYR A 301 0.57 16.05 -5.40
CA TYR A 301 0.50 15.10 -4.29
C TYR A 301 1.85 14.99 -3.58
N GLN A 302 1.85 15.17 -2.26
CA GLN A 302 3.04 14.97 -1.44
C GLN A 302 2.96 13.61 -0.75
N LEU A 303 3.82 12.67 -1.17
CA LEU A 303 3.90 11.37 -0.50
C LEU A 303 4.34 11.57 0.96
N PRO A 304 3.71 10.87 1.93
CA PRO A 304 4.20 10.82 3.30
C PRO A 304 5.66 10.33 3.35
N ALA A 305 6.45 10.83 4.28
CA ALA A 305 7.82 10.37 4.48
C ALA A 305 7.87 8.86 4.75
N VAL A 306 8.89 8.16 4.22
CA VAL A 306 9.02 6.71 4.34
C VAL A 306 9.00 6.23 5.79
N SER A 307 9.57 6.99 6.71
CA SER A 307 9.60 6.68 8.15
C SER A 307 8.21 6.67 8.77
N ARG A 308 7.29 7.51 8.30
CA ARG A 308 5.89 7.53 8.76
C ARG A 308 5.14 6.34 8.17
N THR A 309 5.33 6.07 6.87
CA THR A 309 4.71 4.92 6.20
C THR A 309 5.11 3.60 6.88
N LEU A 310 6.40 3.38 7.16
CA LEU A 310 6.89 2.13 7.76
C LEU A 310 6.32 1.82 9.15
N ARG A 311 5.86 2.82 9.91
CA ARG A 311 5.22 2.60 11.22
C ARG A 311 3.95 1.76 11.10
N HIS A 312 3.28 1.81 9.96
CA HIS A 312 2.07 1.02 9.70
C HIS A 312 2.39 -0.44 9.31
N TYR A 313 3.64 -0.74 8.95
CA TYR A 313 4.09 -2.04 8.45
C TYR A 313 5.09 -2.74 9.38
N ALA A 314 5.04 -2.42 10.67
CA ALA A 314 5.87 -3.08 11.68
C ALA A 314 5.70 -4.62 11.73
N PRO A 315 4.48 -5.18 11.60
CA PRO A 315 4.30 -6.64 11.55
C PRO A 315 5.04 -7.28 10.37
N GLU A 316 5.00 -6.66 9.19
CA GLU A 316 5.67 -7.16 7.99
C GLU A 316 7.19 -7.11 8.12
N LEU A 317 7.74 -6.04 8.71
CA LEU A 317 9.16 -5.95 9.03
C LEU A 317 9.57 -7.05 10.01
N ALA A 318 8.79 -7.25 11.08
CA ALA A 318 9.03 -8.32 12.06
C ALA A 318 8.94 -9.70 11.42
N ALA A 319 7.99 -9.93 10.52
CA ALA A 319 7.87 -11.17 9.77
C ALA A 319 9.09 -11.41 8.86
N LEU A 320 9.55 -10.42 8.08
CA LEU A 320 10.76 -10.58 7.27
C LEU A 320 12.00 -10.87 8.12
N LEU A 321 12.15 -10.21 9.28
CA LEU A 321 13.25 -10.49 10.21
C LEU A 321 13.15 -11.91 10.79
N LEU A 322 11.94 -12.37 11.12
CA LEU A 322 11.72 -13.74 11.56
C LEU A 322 12.19 -14.73 10.50
N TRP A 323 11.79 -14.53 9.24
CA TRP A 323 12.17 -15.40 8.13
C TRP A 323 13.67 -15.33 7.79
N LEU A 324 14.29 -14.15 7.97
CA LEU A 324 15.73 -13.95 7.82
C LEU A 324 16.54 -14.76 8.85
N VAL A 325 15.97 -15.09 10.00
CA VAL A 325 16.64 -15.89 11.04
C VAL A 325 16.26 -17.36 10.93
N VAL A 326 14.96 -17.66 10.86
CA VAL A 326 14.41 -19.02 10.97
C VAL A 326 14.92 -19.95 9.87
N LEU A 327 14.88 -19.53 8.60
CA LEU A 327 15.28 -20.40 7.49
C LEU A 327 16.79 -20.64 7.43
N PRO A 328 17.65 -19.60 7.52
CA PRO A 328 19.09 -19.80 7.70
C PRO A 328 19.46 -20.70 8.88
N LEU A 329 18.83 -20.51 10.04
CA LEU A 329 19.08 -21.32 11.22
C LEU A 329 18.63 -22.77 11.00
N ALA A 330 17.43 -22.98 10.48
CA ALA A 330 16.91 -24.31 10.15
C ALA A 330 17.82 -25.05 9.16
N LEU A 331 18.34 -24.35 8.15
CA LEU A 331 19.33 -24.89 7.21
C LEU A 331 20.63 -25.27 7.92
N HIS A 332 21.19 -24.37 8.73
CA HIS A 332 22.45 -24.60 9.44
C HIS A 332 22.38 -25.80 10.41
N LEU A 333 21.26 -25.94 11.13
CA LEU A 333 21.03 -27.05 12.05
C LEU A 333 20.76 -28.36 11.31
N SER A 334 20.04 -28.31 10.19
CA SER A 334 19.66 -29.50 9.41
C SER A 334 20.76 -30.03 8.51
N ALA A 335 21.69 -29.19 8.05
CA ALA A 335 22.69 -29.56 7.03
C ALA A 335 23.50 -30.81 7.40
N ASN A 336 23.82 -31.01 8.69
CA ASN A 336 24.55 -32.20 9.13
C ASN A 336 23.71 -33.48 9.09
N ARG A 337 22.38 -33.38 9.04
CA ARG A 337 21.43 -34.51 9.06
C ARG A 337 20.90 -34.89 7.68
N PHE A 338 21.34 -34.21 6.62
CA PHE A 338 20.90 -34.54 5.26
C PHE A 338 21.23 -36.00 4.90
N PRO A 339 20.27 -36.76 4.32
CA PRO A 339 20.51 -38.12 3.88
C PRO A 339 21.54 -38.17 2.75
N LEU A 340 22.36 -39.23 2.73
CA LEU A 340 23.37 -39.50 1.69
C LEU A 340 22.90 -40.51 0.63
N HIS A 341 21.64 -40.91 0.70
CA HIS A 341 21.01 -41.93 -0.13
C HIS A 341 19.87 -41.34 -0.94
#